data_AF-F8NL87-F1
#
_entry.id   AF-F8NL87-F1
#
_cell.length_a   1.000
_cell.length_b   1.000
_cell.length_c   1.000
_cell.angle_alpha   90.00
_cell.angle_beta   90.00
_cell.angle_gamma   90.00
#
_symmetry.space_group_name_H-M   'P 1'
#
loop_
_entity.id
_entity.type
_entity.pdbx_description
1 polymer ?
#
loop_
_entity_poly.entity_id
_entity_poly.type
_entity_poly.pdbx_seq_one_letter_code
_entity_poly.pdbx_strand_id
1 'polypeptide(L)'
;MPAELSAPLPQTTLETTVDEPAPPRSLTAAKLPPLKKIPKKWRWTGELFADVSRGKADRLGEVELTDATDAQPGGARFSILLDALNSLRIRRLYDESDLNMILPACGPVHQFGKLGPTDTQDKDAMKALVRYMDVKQQVTFIKLSLDDAEVAMLILFPPTLRDPCDRLAVPAHLTVRGSRESDRLIVVLVPFVLTSAKYKAHEVGMPIDAILRRLPNIDGTDPDGLERRYRSLVSKQYFYRATNILQISQELRDFMSSRSPRPYCIWSSVEDGSSSFTVEANLLKAVLEKCGAPDVGYSAEARVVFVHNGALSTLHKLPALAERRGQRSEVRFFTFGTHETVSPDRWGVREIYPIGGIITFTPSALLNDPFGVYELMTKVTNHPLWECYLLPSVLGFYCQILRGDHESDLSLLSPFLKLVEDGSVAPLWSPPSPGRSFLQGQASWVDWLLETQSQPFPDMLESCVRVFKQKYSDIPVSDQLLNMEAEIAKDMCSMQTQPSIADEYRRFVVIKAPSETHIGWDHEALEWYTADDFDFKDDYFLKEEIE
;
A
#
# COMPACT_ATOMS: atom_id res chain seq x y z
N MET A 1 9.64 25.01 24.05
CA MET A 1 9.02 23.72 24.39
C MET A 1 10.02 22.75 25.04
N PRO A 2 9.59 21.74 25.85
CA PRO A 2 10.47 20.68 26.34
C PRO A 2 10.98 19.80 25.18
N ALA A 3 12.28 19.52 25.14
CA ALA A 3 12.95 18.79 24.04
C ALA A 3 12.54 17.31 23.87
N GLU A 4 11.68 16.79 24.76
CA GLU A 4 11.28 15.37 24.77
C GLU A 4 10.03 15.06 23.91
N LEU A 5 9.41 16.08 23.30
CA LEU A 5 8.15 15.95 22.54
C LEU A 5 8.28 16.15 21.02
N SER A 6 9.47 16.48 20.51
CA SER A 6 9.68 16.90 19.11
C SER A 6 10.81 16.15 18.38
N ALA A 7 11.29 15.03 18.92
CA ALA A 7 12.30 14.24 18.23
C ALA A 7 11.64 13.25 17.24
N PRO A 8 11.81 13.41 15.92
CA PRO A 8 11.54 12.31 14.98
C PRO A 8 12.39 11.10 15.37
N LEU A 9 11.82 9.90 15.24
CA LEU A 9 12.58 8.66 15.41
C LEU A 9 13.76 8.70 14.43
N PRO A 10 15.00 8.39 14.86
CA PRO A 10 16.15 8.41 13.97
C PRO A 10 15.91 7.43 12.82
N GLN A 11 15.85 7.94 11.59
CA GLN A 11 15.94 7.12 10.38
C GLN A 11 17.30 6.42 10.45
N THR A 12 17.28 5.14 10.80
CA THR A 12 18.49 4.35 10.87
C THR A 12 18.86 4.01 9.43
N THR A 13 19.82 4.75 8.89
CA THR A 13 20.65 4.28 7.77
C THR A 13 21.20 2.93 8.19
N LEU A 14 20.72 1.86 7.57
CA LEU A 14 21.27 0.52 7.74
C LEU A 14 22.71 0.52 7.23
N GLU A 15 23.66 0.89 8.08
CA GLU A 15 25.03 0.41 7.96
C GLU A 15 24.97 -1.11 8.08
N THR A 16 24.88 -1.73 6.92
CA THR A 16 24.87 -3.16 6.76
C THR A 16 26.29 -3.61 7.02
N THR A 17 26.63 -3.93 8.28
CA THR A 17 27.75 -4.82 8.53
C THR A 17 27.37 -6.17 7.94
N VAL A 18 27.73 -6.35 6.68
CA VAL A 18 27.69 -7.62 5.97
C VAL A 18 28.65 -8.54 6.70
N ASP A 19 28.14 -9.29 7.67
CA ASP A 19 28.77 -10.56 8.04
C ASP A 19 28.66 -11.43 6.79
N GLU A 20 29.76 -11.48 6.06
CA GLU A 20 29.94 -12.28 4.86
C GLU A 20 29.54 -13.72 5.18
N PRO A 21 28.45 -14.25 4.59
CA PRO A 21 28.06 -15.61 4.86
C PRO A 21 29.15 -16.52 4.31
N ALA A 22 29.82 -17.23 5.21
CA ALA A 22 30.80 -18.25 4.85
C ALA A 22 30.20 -19.13 3.73
N PRO A 23 30.93 -19.33 2.62
CA PRO A 23 30.39 -20.06 1.48
C PRO A 23 29.91 -21.44 1.95
N PRO A 24 28.76 -21.92 1.45
CA PRO A 24 28.28 -23.24 1.80
C PRO A 24 29.40 -24.25 1.54
N ARG A 25 29.69 -25.09 2.54
CA ARG A 25 30.66 -26.17 2.42
C ARG A 25 30.35 -26.92 1.11
N SER A 26 31.29 -26.85 0.18
CA SER A 26 31.31 -27.59 -1.06
C SER A 26 30.78 -29.00 -0.81
N LEU A 27 29.65 -29.34 -1.43
CA LEU A 27 29.24 -30.73 -1.59
C LEU A 27 30.38 -31.44 -2.30
N THR A 28 31.23 -32.11 -1.54
CA THR A 28 32.27 -32.99 -2.06
C THR A 28 31.61 -33.92 -3.07
N ALA A 29 32.10 -33.82 -4.30
CA ALA A 29 31.57 -34.42 -5.50
C ALA A 29 31.32 -35.93 -5.34
N ALA A 30 30.08 -36.30 -5.03
CA ALA A 30 29.54 -37.52 -5.60
C ALA A 30 29.46 -37.28 -7.10
N LYS A 31 30.19 -38.08 -7.90
CA LYS A 31 30.12 -38.04 -9.37
C LYS A 31 28.67 -38.20 -9.80
N LEU A 32 28.00 -37.08 -10.08
CA LEU A 32 26.70 -37.07 -10.73
C LEU A 32 26.86 -37.85 -12.05
N PRO A 33 25.95 -38.79 -12.36
CA PRO A 33 25.96 -39.47 -13.64
C PRO A 33 25.94 -38.43 -14.77
N PRO A 34 26.63 -38.70 -15.90
CA PRO A 34 26.74 -37.75 -17.00
C PRO A 34 25.36 -37.26 -17.41
N LEU A 35 25.12 -35.96 -17.24
CA LEU A 35 23.89 -35.28 -17.59
C LEU A 35 23.61 -35.55 -19.08
N LYS A 36 22.61 -36.39 -19.34
CA LYS A 36 22.04 -36.55 -20.69
C LYS A 36 21.64 -35.15 -21.16
N LYS A 37 22.21 -34.69 -22.28
CA LYS A 37 21.75 -33.49 -22.96
C LYS A 37 20.25 -33.62 -23.17
N ILE A 38 19.49 -32.68 -22.60
CA ILE A 38 18.04 -32.66 -22.72
C ILE A 38 17.71 -32.62 -24.22
N PRO A 39 16.91 -33.57 -24.75
CA PRO A 39 16.51 -33.52 -26.15
C PRO A 39 15.77 -32.21 -26.42
N LYS A 40 15.97 -31.65 -27.62
CA LYS A 40 15.59 -30.27 -28.04
C LYS A 40 14.14 -29.81 -27.79
N LYS A 41 13.26 -30.65 -27.22
CA LYS A 41 11.91 -30.32 -26.75
C LYS A 41 11.53 -31.24 -25.59
N TRP A 42 12.04 -30.97 -24.39
CA TRP A 42 11.52 -31.67 -23.20
C TRP A 42 10.03 -31.32 -23.04
N ARG A 43 9.24 -32.34 -22.71
CA ARG A 43 7.82 -32.23 -22.46
C ARG A 43 7.46 -33.11 -21.28
N TRP A 44 6.60 -32.61 -20.41
CA TRP A 44 5.95 -33.40 -19.38
C TRP A 44 4.46 -33.53 -19.70
N THR A 45 3.88 -34.68 -19.39
CA THR A 45 2.45 -34.98 -19.56
C THR A 45 1.92 -35.56 -18.27
N GLY A 46 0.75 -35.13 -17.85
CA GLY A 46 0.10 -35.66 -16.66
C GLY A 46 -1.33 -35.14 -16.50
N GLU A 47 -1.97 -35.55 -15.42
CA GLU A 47 -3.36 -35.16 -15.16
C GLU A 47 -3.43 -33.85 -14.36
N LEU A 48 -4.39 -32.99 -14.68
CA LEU A 48 -4.68 -31.80 -13.87
C LEU A 48 -5.97 -32.00 -13.08
N PHE A 49 -5.91 -31.75 -11.77
CA PHE A 49 -7.05 -31.78 -10.87
C PHE A 49 -7.29 -30.40 -10.26
N ALA A 50 -8.56 -30.06 -10.00
CA ALA A 50 -8.93 -28.89 -9.23
C ALA A 50 -9.79 -29.29 -8.02
N ASP A 51 -9.47 -28.74 -6.85
CA ASP A 51 -10.25 -28.95 -5.63
C ASP A 51 -11.58 -28.19 -5.72
N VAL A 52 -12.69 -28.92 -5.61
CA VAL A 52 -14.05 -28.34 -5.65
C VAL A 52 -14.65 -28.28 -4.25
N SER A 53 -14.32 -29.24 -3.40
CA SER A 53 -14.74 -29.27 -1.99
C SER A 53 -13.75 -30.05 -1.13
N ARG A 54 -13.90 -30.00 0.19
CA ARG A 54 -12.98 -30.68 1.13
C ARG A 54 -12.91 -32.18 0.83
N GLY A 55 -11.74 -32.62 0.37
CA GLY A 55 -11.47 -34.03 0.05
C GLY A 55 -11.95 -34.48 -1.33
N LYS A 56 -12.57 -33.61 -2.14
CA LYS A 56 -12.99 -33.91 -3.51
C LYS A 56 -12.25 -33.03 -4.50
N ALA A 57 -11.61 -33.67 -5.46
CA ALA A 57 -10.98 -33.02 -6.60
C ALA A 57 -11.63 -33.53 -7.88
N ASP A 58 -11.98 -32.61 -8.77
CA ASP A 58 -12.48 -32.95 -10.10
C ASP A 58 -11.30 -32.95 -11.09
N ARG A 59 -11.26 -33.95 -11.95
CA ARG A 59 -10.27 -34.06 -13.02
C ARG A 59 -10.63 -33.06 -14.11
N LEU A 60 -9.73 -32.14 -14.42
CA LEU A 60 -9.90 -31.16 -15.49
C LEU A 60 -9.52 -31.73 -16.86
N GLY A 61 -8.54 -32.63 -16.91
CA GLY A 61 -8.08 -33.25 -18.15
C GLY A 61 -6.60 -33.66 -18.11
N GLU A 62 -6.13 -34.24 -19.20
CA GLU A 62 -4.70 -34.48 -19.45
C GLU A 62 -4.04 -33.21 -20.01
N VAL A 63 -2.90 -32.85 -19.42
CA VAL A 63 -2.17 -31.63 -19.74
C VAL A 63 -0.73 -31.93 -20.12
N GLU A 64 -0.18 -31.09 -20.99
CA GLU A 64 1.24 -31.09 -21.34
C GLU A 64 1.91 -29.77 -20.93
N LEU A 65 3.12 -29.88 -20.37
CA LEU A 65 4.02 -28.76 -20.17
C LEU A 65 4.99 -28.71 -21.35
N THR A 66 4.94 -27.60 -22.08
CA THR A 66 5.71 -27.35 -23.31
C THR A 66 6.46 -26.03 -23.22
N ASP A 67 7.31 -25.74 -24.21
CA ASP A 67 8.09 -24.49 -24.31
C ASP A 67 8.90 -24.16 -23.05
N ALA A 68 9.43 -25.19 -22.39
CA ALA A 68 10.26 -25.03 -21.21
C ALA A 68 11.55 -24.28 -21.56
N THR A 69 11.83 -23.17 -20.87
CA THR A 69 13.09 -22.42 -21.05
C THR A 69 14.28 -23.21 -20.50
N ASP A 70 15.49 -22.85 -20.93
CA ASP A 70 16.70 -23.43 -20.36
C ASP A 70 16.79 -23.13 -18.85
N ALA A 71 17.19 -24.13 -18.08
CA ALA A 71 17.38 -23.97 -16.64
C ALA A 71 18.64 -23.16 -16.35
N GLN A 72 18.56 -22.28 -15.36
CA GLN A 72 19.76 -21.61 -14.85
C GLN A 72 20.81 -22.63 -14.35
N PRO A 73 22.11 -22.35 -14.50
CA PRO A 73 23.17 -23.22 -13.99
C PRO A 73 23.01 -23.47 -12.50
N GLY A 74 22.92 -24.75 -12.09
CA GLY A 74 22.70 -25.13 -10.68
C GLY A 74 21.27 -24.90 -10.15
N GLY A 75 20.37 -24.34 -10.96
CA GLY A 75 18.98 -24.12 -10.59
C GLY A 75 18.12 -25.39 -10.64
N ALA A 76 16.97 -25.32 -9.97
CA ALA A 76 15.93 -26.34 -10.02
C ALA A 76 15.39 -26.49 -11.46
N ARG A 77 14.99 -27.72 -11.81
CA ARG A 77 14.53 -28.04 -13.17
C ARG A 77 13.19 -28.75 -13.16
N PHE A 78 12.29 -28.39 -14.08
CA PHE A 78 11.05 -29.10 -14.33
C PHE A 78 11.29 -30.60 -14.57
N SER A 79 12.30 -30.94 -15.38
CA SER A 79 12.64 -32.32 -15.71
C SER A 79 13.07 -33.18 -14.53
N ILE A 80 13.39 -32.57 -13.38
CA ILE A 80 13.76 -33.28 -12.15
C ILE A 80 12.56 -33.30 -11.21
N LEU A 81 11.92 -32.14 -11.00
CA LEU A 81 10.84 -32.00 -10.03
C LEU A 81 9.51 -32.59 -10.49
N LEU A 82 9.28 -32.69 -11.79
CA LEU A 82 8.06 -33.25 -12.36
C LEU A 82 8.21 -34.72 -12.80
N ASP A 83 9.42 -35.28 -12.80
CA ASP A 83 9.69 -36.65 -13.27
C ASP A 83 8.93 -37.70 -12.46
N ALA A 84 8.80 -37.49 -11.15
CA ALA A 84 8.07 -38.37 -10.25
C ALA A 84 6.57 -38.04 -10.15
N LEU A 85 6.09 -36.98 -10.81
CA LEU A 85 4.71 -36.53 -10.71
C LEU A 85 3.91 -36.95 -11.93
N ASN A 86 2.84 -37.70 -11.70
CA ASN A 86 1.86 -38.07 -12.74
C ASN A 86 0.70 -37.07 -12.84
N SER A 87 0.58 -36.17 -11.85
CA SER A 87 -0.51 -35.21 -11.81
C SER A 87 -0.15 -33.92 -11.08
N LEU A 88 -0.84 -32.86 -11.46
CA LEU A 88 -0.84 -31.55 -10.83
C LEU A 88 -2.21 -31.30 -10.19
N ARG A 89 -2.22 -30.65 -9.03
CA ARG A 89 -3.45 -30.38 -8.28
C ARG A 89 -3.55 -28.93 -7.87
N ILE A 90 -4.51 -28.23 -8.47
CA ILE A 90 -4.92 -26.87 -8.13
C ILE A 90 -5.78 -26.94 -6.88
N ARG A 91 -5.22 -26.55 -5.73
CA ARG A 91 -5.97 -26.56 -4.46
C ARG A 91 -6.82 -25.32 -4.27
N ARG A 92 -6.35 -24.19 -4.79
CA ARG A 92 -6.97 -22.88 -4.60
C ARG A 92 -6.53 -21.92 -5.70
N LEU A 93 -7.42 -21.01 -6.05
CA LEU A 93 -7.14 -19.84 -6.87
C LEU A 93 -7.00 -18.63 -5.94
N TYR A 94 -6.02 -17.80 -6.24
CA TYR A 94 -5.59 -16.64 -5.47
C TYR A 94 -5.73 -15.41 -6.33
N ASP A 95 -5.92 -14.25 -5.71
CA ASP A 95 -5.85 -12.99 -6.46
C ASP A 95 -4.41 -12.76 -6.92
N GLU A 96 -4.17 -12.11 -8.05
CA GLU A 96 -2.81 -11.81 -8.49
C GLU A 96 -2.03 -10.94 -7.48
N SER A 97 -2.74 -10.11 -6.70
CA SER A 97 -2.16 -9.34 -5.60
C SER A 97 -1.54 -10.22 -4.51
N ASP A 98 -1.99 -11.47 -4.33
CA ASP A 98 -1.43 -12.43 -3.36
C ASP A 98 0.03 -12.80 -3.69
N LEU A 99 0.49 -12.57 -4.93
CA LEU A 99 1.90 -12.75 -5.31
C LEU A 99 2.83 -11.93 -4.41
N ASN A 100 2.40 -10.74 -3.97
CA ASN A 100 3.19 -9.88 -3.09
C ASN A 100 3.54 -10.54 -1.75
N MET A 101 2.71 -11.46 -1.27
CA MET A 101 2.98 -12.20 -0.04
C MET A 101 3.91 -13.40 -0.25
N ILE A 102 3.94 -13.97 -1.45
CA ILE A 102 4.58 -15.27 -1.71
C ILE A 102 5.97 -15.09 -2.33
N LEU A 103 6.13 -14.13 -3.24
CA LEU A 103 7.40 -13.91 -3.93
C LEU A 103 8.58 -13.61 -2.99
N PRO A 104 8.42 -12.87 -1.87
CA PRO A 104 9.52 -12.67 -0.92
C PRO A 104 10.04 -13.97 -0.27
N ALA A 105 9.21 -15.02 -0.19
CA ALA A 105 9.62 -16.33 0.29
C ALA A 105 10.29 -17.21 -0.78
N CYS A 106 10.29 -16.74 -2.03
CA CYS A 106 10.79 -17.45 -3.20
C CYS A 106 12.12 -16.85 -3.69
N GLY A 107 12.98 -17.70 -4.23
CA GLY A 107 14.19 -17.27 -4.92
C GLY A 107 13.90 -16.81 -6.35
N PRO A 108 14.95 -16.50 -7.13
CA PRO A 108 14.78 -16.10 -8.52
C PRO A 108 14.12 -17.20 -9.36
N VAL A 109 13.40 -16.80 -10.40
CA VAL A 109 12.78 -17.74 -11.35
C VAL A 109 13.85 -18.60 -12.00
N HIS A 110 13.65 -19.92 -11.97
CA HIS A 110 14.59 -20.87 -12.56
C HIS A 110 14.20 -21.30 -13.98
N GLN A 111 12.90 -21.46 -14.26
CA GLN A 111 12.39 -21.84 -15.57
C GLN A 111 10.96 -21.33 -15.80
N PHE A 112 10.61 -21.16 -17.07
CA PHE A 112 9.26 -20.88 -17.54
C PHE A 112 8.80 -21.98 -18.48
N GLY A 113 7.48 -22.13 -18.66
CA GLY A 113 6.88 -23.00 -19.67
C GLY A 113 5.41 -22.68 -19.90
N LYS A 114 4.76 -23.44 -20.77
CA LYS A 114 3.31 -23.37 -21.03
C LYS A 114 2.64 -24.68 -20.64
N LEU A 115 1.61 -24.61 -19.80
CA LEU A 115 0.73 -25.74 -19.51
C LEU A 115 -0.53 -25.62 -20.35
N GLY A 116 -0.84 -26.65 -21.13
CA GLY A 116 -2.03 -26.70 -21.97
C GLY A 116 -2.64 -28.09 -22.03
N PRO A 117 -3.81 -28.26 -22.64
CA PRO A 117 -4.43 -29.56 -22.83
C PRO A 117 -3.63 -30.39 -23.84
N THR A 118 -3.49 -31.69 -23.60
CA THR A 118 -2.84 -32.62 -24.54
C THR A 118 -3.74 -32.88 -25.75
N ASP A 119 -5.04 -33.13 -25.50
CA ASP A 119 -6.01 -33.54 -26.51
C ASP A 119 -7.16 -32.53 -26.68
N THR A 120 -7.91 -32.67 -27.79
CA THR A 120 -9.05 -31.79 -28.08
C THR A 120 -10.22 -31.94 -27.11
N GLN A 121 -10.34 -33.08 -26.41
CA GLN A 121 -11.44 -33.34 -25.48
C GLN A 121 -11.32 -32.48 -24.20
N ASP A 122 -10.09 -32.20 -23.77
CA ASP A 122 -9.81 -31.46 -22.53
C ASP A 122 -9.72 -29.93 -22.75
N LYS A 123 -9.80 -29.48 -24.01
CA LYS A 123 -9.66 -28.06 -24.38
C LYS A 123 -10.71 -27.17 -23.75
N ASP A 124 -11.96 -27.61 -23.70
CA ASP A 124 -13.06 -26.77 -23.22
C ASP A 124 -12.96 -26.51 -21.71
N ALA A 125 -12.57 -27.54 -20.93
CA ALA A 125 -12.35 -27.42 -19.49
C ALA A 125 -11.16 -26.49 -19.18
N MET A 126 -10.04 -26.66 -19.89
CA MET A 126 -8.88 -25.79 -19.71
C MET A 126 -9.18 -24.35 -20.13
N LYS A 127 -9.86 -24.14 -21.26
CA LYS A 127 -10.29 -22.82 -21.72
C LYS A 127 -11.22 -22.14 -20.72
N ALA A 128 -12.13 -22.90 -20.09
CA ALA A 128 -12.99 -22.38 -19.04
C ALA A 128 -12.19 -21.93 -17.81
N LEU A 129 -11.20 -22.73 -17.38
CA LEU A 129 -10.31 -22.36 -16.28
C LEU A 129 -9.49 -21.10 -16.60
N VAL A 130 -8.82 -21.06 -17.76
CA VAL A 130 -8.00 -19.92 -18.18
C VAL A 130 -8.86 -18.66 -18.25
N ARG A 131 -10.05 -18.73 -18.87
CA ARG A 131 -10.98 -17.61 -18.94
C ARG A 131 -11.47 -17.17 -17.56
N TYR A 132 -11.75 -18.11 -16.68
CA TYR A 132 -12.18 -17.80 -15.32
C TYR A 132 -11.07 -17.06 -14.56
N MET A 133 -9.84 -17.57 -14.61
CA MET A 133 -8.68 -16.92 -14.01
C MET A 133 -8.41 -15.55 -14.62
N ASP A 134 -8.55 -15.39 -15.93
CA ASP A 134 -8.34 -14.12 -16.61
C ASP A 134 -9.39 -13.07 -16.20
N VAL A 135 -10.68 -13.43 -16.23
CA VAL A 135 -11.77 -12.54 -15.81
C VAL A 135 -11.67 -12.16 -14.33
N LYS A 136 -11.14 -13.05 -13.50
CA LYS A 136 -11.00 -12.84 -12.06
C LYS A 136 -9.61 -12.35 -11.63
N GLN A 137 -8.69 -12.13 -12.57
CA GLN A 137 -7.29 -11.77 -12.29
C GLN A 137 -6.65 -12.71 -11.26
N GLN A 138 -6.78 -14.03 -11.48
CA GLN A 138 -6.34 -15.05 -10.53
C GLN A 138 -5.11 -15.83 -10.97
N VAL A 139 -4.36 -16.27 -9.98
CA VAL A 139 -3.18 -17.13 -10.09
C VAL A 139 -3.36 -18.38 -9.22
N THR A 140 -2.51 -19.40 -9.41
CA THR A 140 -2.46 -20.56 -8.51
C THR A 140 -1.05 -21.05 -8.26
N PHE A 141 -0.90 -21.74 -7.13
CA PHE A 141 0.38 -22.21 -6.61
C PHE A 141 0.34 -23.73 -6.42
N ILE A 142 1.33 -24.42 -6.97
CA ILE A 142 1.50 -25.87 -6.76
C ILE A 142 2.87 -26.09 -6.15
N LYS A 143 2.91 -26.67 -4.96
CA LYS A 143 4.16 -27.00 -4.28
C LYS A 143 4.81 -28.22 -4.90
N LEU A 144 6.13 -28.18 -5.06
CA LEU A 144 6.94 -29.28 -5.57
C LEU A 144 7.89 -29.78 -4.47
N SER A 145 7.97 -31.10 -4.38
CA SER A 145 8.83 -31.78 -3.41
C SER A 145 9.87 -32.64 -4.10
N LEU A 146 11.05 -32.70 -3.52
CA LEU A 146 12.13 -33.62 -3.88
C LEU A 146 12.58 -34.32 -2.60
N ASP A 147 12.62 -35.65 -2.61
CA ASP A 147 12.96 -36.48 -1.43
C ASP A 147 12.15 -36.08 -0.18
N ASP A 148 10.82 -35.96 -0.34
CA ASP A 148 9.86 -35.55 0.70
C ASP A 148 10.08 -34.14 1.31
N ALA A 149 10.97 -33.33 0.72
CA ALA A 149 11.17 -31.95 1.10
C ALA A 149 10.53 -31.00 0.07
N GLU A 150 9.70 -30.05 0.53
CA GLU A 150 9.21 -28.95 -0.31
C GLU A 150 10.42 -28.07 -0.70
N VAL A 151 10.73 -28.01 -2.00
CA VAL A 151 11.93 -27.32 -2.52
C VAL A 151 11.60 -26.18 -3.48
N ALA A 152 10.43 -26.22 -4.12
CA ALA A 152 10.02 -25.23 -5.10
C ALA A 152 8.50 -25.09 -5.18
N MET A 153 8.06 -24.10 -5.93
CA MET A 153 6.67 -23.82 -6.24
C MET A 153 6.52 -23.57 -7.73
N LEU A 154 5.42 -24.07 -8.30
CA LEU A 154 4.90 -23.64 -9.59
C LEU A 154 3.91 -22.53 -9.37
N ILE A 155 4.09 -21.42 -10.08
CA ILE A 155 3.10 -20.36 -10.20
C ILE A 155 2.44 -20.51 -11.58
N LEU A 156 1.12 -20.61 -11.63
CA LEU A 156 0.36 -20.77 -12.86
C LEU A 156 -0.64 -19.62 -13.03
N PHE A 157 -0.66 -19.02 -14.22
CA PHE A 157 -1.56 -17.90 -14.54
C PHE A 157 -1.79 -17.74 -16.04
N PRO A 158 -2.90 -17.11 -16.48
CA PRO A 158 -3.13 -16.79 -17.87
C PRO A 158 -2.06 -15.84 -18.45
N PRO A 159 -1.61 -16.04 -19.70
CA PRO A 159 -0.63 -15.16 -20.37
C PRO A 159 -1.15 -13.73 -20.62
N THR A 160 -2.45 -13.51 -20.42
CA THR A 160 -3.12 -12.21 -20.55
C THR A 160 -2.97 -11.33 -19.32
N LEU A 161 -2.62 -11.89 -18.15
CA LEU A 161 -2.37 -11.14 -16.92
C LEU A 161 -0.99 -10.47 -17.00
N ARG A 162 -0.98 -9.15 -17.24
CA ARG A 162 0.25 -8.38 -17.44
C ARG A 162 1.08 -8.28 -16.17
N ASP A 163 0.44 -8.02 -15.03
CA ASP A 163 1.14 -7.78 -13.76
C ASP A 163 2.00 -8.99 -13.32
N PRO A 164 1.49 -10.24 -13.28
CA PRO A 164 2.33 -11.42 -13.05
C PRO A 164 3.43 -11.61 -14.10
N CYS A 165 3.16 -11.30 -15.38
CA CYS A 165 4.15 -11.41 -16.44
C CYS A 165 5.33 -10.46 -16.21
N ASP A 166 5.04 -9.20 -15.89
CA ASP A 166 6.04 -8.16 -15.68
C ASP A 166 6.84 -8.42 -14.41
N ARG A 167 6.16 -8.77 -13.29
CA ARG A 167 6.82 -9.07 -11.99
C ARG A 167 7.76 -10.26 -12.05
N LEU A 168 7.38 -11.30 -12.79
CA LEU A 168 8.19 -12.53 -12.92
C LEU A 168 9.15 -12.48 -14.11
N ALA A 169 9.21 -11.35 -14.85
CA ALA A 169 10.01 -11.18 -16.05
C ALA A 169 9.78 -12.31 -17.07
N VAL A 170 8.52 -12.64 -17.36
CA VAL A 170 8.16 -13.71 -18.28
C VAL A 170 8.67 -13.39 -19.70
N PRO A 171 9.42 -14.30 -20.35
CA PRO A 171 9.93 -14.07 -21.70
C PRO A 171 8.82 -13.76 -22.71
N ALA A 172 9.04 -12.74 -23.55
CA ALA A 172 8.04 -12.26 -24.51
C ALA A 172 7.51 -13.34 -25.47
N HIS A 173 8.31 -14.34 -25.84
CA HIS A 173 7.89 -15.44 -26.70
C HIS A 173 6.83 -16.35 -26.04
N LEU A 174 6.73 -16.34 -24.72
CA LEU A 174 5.72 -17.08 -23.96
C LEU A 174 4.41 -16.28 -23.82
N THR A 175 4.47 -14.95 -23.95
CA THR A 175 3.32 -14.04 -23.79
C THR A 175 2.68 -13.62 -25.12
N VAL A 176 3.21 -14.05 -26.27
CA VAL A 176 2.70 -13.67 -27.59
C VAL A 176 1.24 -14.07 -27.77
N ARG A 177 0.37 -13.08 -27.96
CA ARG A 177 -1.06 -13.28 -28.26
C ARG A 177 -1.25 -13.85 -29.67
N GLY A 178 -1.21 -15.16 -29.80
CA GLY A 178 -1.79 -15.88 -30.94
C GLY A 178 -3.21 -16.34 -30.62
N SER A 179 -4.15 -16.24 -31.57
CA SER A 179 -5.55 -16.70 -31.43
C SER A 179 -5.71 -18.20 -31.10
N ARG A 180 -4.61 -18.97 -31.10
CA ARG A 180 -4.57 -20.40 -30.78
C ARG A 180 -4.09 -20.73 -29.37
N GLU A 181 -3.69 -19.76 -28.55
CA GLU A 181 -3.11 -20.00 -27.20
C GLU A 181 -4.05 -19.62 -26.04
N SER A 182 -5.34 -19.41 -26.31
CA SER A 182 -6.31 -19.02 -25.26
C SER A 182 -6.62 -20.12 -24.24
N ASP A 183 -6.10 -21.33 -24.44
CA ASP A 183 -6.29 -22.52 -23.62
C ASP A 183 -5.02 -22.93 -22.87
N ARG A 184 -4.02 -22.04 -22.75
CA ARG A 184 -2.75 -22.32 -22.08
C ARG A 184 -2.49 -21.36 -20.91
N LEU A 185 -1.88 -21.89 -19.86
CA LEU A 185 -1.36 -21.15 -18.71
C LEU A 185 0.15 -21.01 -18.84
N ILE A 186 0.69 -19.89 -18.38
CA ILE A 186 2.12 -19.75 -18.09
C ILE A 186 2.42 -20.55 -16.82
N VAL A 187 3.54 -21.27 -16.81
CA VAL A 187 4.08 -21.96 -15.64
C VAL A 187 5.42 -21.36 -15.30
N VAL A 188 5.59 -20.95 -14.05
CA VAL A 188 6.84 -20.37 -13.54
C VAL A 188 7.36 -21.23 -12.40
N LEU A 189 8.60 -21.71 -12.50
CA LEU A 189 9.28 -22.47 -11.46
C LEU A 189 10.11 -21.55 -10.60
N VAL A 190 9.73 -21.41 -9.32
CA VAL A 190 10.46 -20.64 -8.33
C VAL A 190 10.91 -21.55 -7.16
N PRO A 191 12.19 -21.55 -6.78
CA PRO A 191 12.65 -22.27 -5.59
C PRO A 191 12.21 -21.53 -4.32
N PHE A 192 12.13 -22.21 -3.18
CA PHE A 192 12.00 -21.52 -1.89
C PHE A 192 13.35 -20.99 -1.41
N VAL A 193 13.40 -19.77 -0.87
CA VAL A 193 14.61 -19.24 -0.19
C VAL A 193 14.85 -20.01 1.12
N LEU A 194 13.76 -20.31 1.82
CA LEU A 194 13.78 -21.08 3.07
C LEU A 194 13.68 -22.57 2.77
N THR A 195 14.79 -23.30 2.94
CA THR A 195 14.76 -24.77 2.91
C THR A 195 13.79 -25.31 3.96
N SER A 196 13.14 -26.45 3.69
CA SER A 196 12.24 -27.11 4.66
C SER A 196 12.91 -27.35 6.02
N ALA A 197 14.23 -27.60 6.04
CA ALA A 197 15.00 -27.74 7.29
C ALA A 197 15.10 -26.42 8.08
N LYS A 198 15.42 -25.30 7.42
CA LYS A 198 15.43 -23.96 8.05
C LYS A 198 14.03 -23.55 8.53
N TYR A 199 13.00 -23.81 7.73
CA TYR A 199 11.62 -23.55 8.11
C TYR A 199 11.20 -24.36 9.35
N LYS A 200 11.54 -25.66 9.40
CA LYS A 200 11.28 -26.52 10.57
C LYS A 200 12.09 -26.11 11.80
N ALA A 201 13.28 -25.53 11.62
CA ALA A 201 14.13 -25.03 12.70
C ALA A 201 13.64 -23.70 13.28
N HIS A 202 12.95 -22.87 12.50
CA HIS A 202 12.23 -21.71 13.01
C HIS A 202 10.93 -22.15 13.66
N GLU A 203 10.96 -22.35 14.99
CA GLU A 203 9.84 -22.76 15.85
C GLU A 203 8.56 -21.89 15.68
N VAL A 204 8.70 -20.72 15.06
CA VAL A 204 7.60 -19.81 14.69
C VAL A 204 6.54 -20.52 13.83
N GLY A 205 6.91 -21.51 13.01
CA GLY A 205 6.01 -22.24 12.12
C GLY A 205 5.45 -23.57 12.64
N MET A 206 5.86 -24.07 13.80
CA MET A 206 5.38 -25.37 14.27
C MET A 206 3.88 -25.32 14.62
N PRO A 207 3.07 -26.28 14.14
CA PRO A 207 1.72 -26.48 14.65
C PRO A 207 1.77 -26.65 16.16
N ILE A 208 0.81 -26.04 16.88
CA ILE A 208 0.75 -26.13 18.35
C ILE A 208 0.80 -27.61 18.79
N ASP A 209 0.10 -28.49 18.09
CA ASP A 209 0.10 -29.94 18.34
C ASP A 209 1.51 -30.58 18.27
N ALA A 210 2.38 -30.07 17.40
CA ALA A 210 3.76 -30.57 17.27
C ALA A 210 4.65 -30.09 18.42
N ILE A 211 4.41 -28.89 18.95
CA ILE A 211 5.09 -28.36 20.14
C ILE A 211 4.63 -29.15 21.38
N LEU A 212 3.33 -29.41 21.49
CA LEU A 212 2.77 -30.18 22.62
C LEU A 212 3.32 -31.60 22.71
N ARG A 213 3.53 -32.27 21.57
CA ARG A 213 4.16 -33.60 21.53
C ARG A 213 5.64 -33.59 21.94
N ARG A 214 6.29 -32.41 21.96
CA ARG A 214 7.70 -32.25 22.38
C ARG A 214 7.84 -31.82 23.84
N LEU A 215 6.76 -31.40 24.49
CA LEU A 215 6.81 -31.15 25.93
C LEU A 215 7.06 -32.49 26.64
N PRO A 216 7.97 -32.54 27.63
CA PRO A 216 8.16 -33.74 28.43
C PRO A 216 6.80 -34.19 28.96
N ASN A 217 6.51 -35.49 28.94
CA ASN A 217 5.37 -36.05 29.66
C ASN A 217 5.51 -35.61 31.12
N ILE A 218 4.78 -34.58 31.52
CA ILE A 218 4.66 -34.19 32.90
C ILE A 218 3.74 -35.23 33.51
N ASP A 219 4.27 -36.03 34.42
CA ASP A 219 3.52 -37.04 35.16
C ASP A 219 2.33 -36.38 35.89
N GLY A 220 1.16 -36.43 35.24
CA GLY A 220 -0.18 -36.64 35.79
C GLY A 220 -0.71 -35.80 36.97
N THR A 221 -0.02 -34.76 37.47
CA THR A 221 -0.37 -34.20 38.79
C THR A 221 -0.85 -32.74 38.82
N ASP A 222 -0.77 -31.99 37.72
CA ASP A 222 -1.31 -30.62 37.67
C ASP A 222 -1.88 -30.25 36.28
N PRO A 223 -3.17 -30.59 36.01
CA PRO A 223 -3.84 -30.21 34.77
C PRO A 223 -3.93 -28.68 34.58
N ASP A 224 -4.04 -27.90 35.66
CA ASP A 224 -4.10 -26.44 35.61
C ASP A 224 -2.74 -25.81 35.27
N GLY A 225 -1.64 -26.45 35.67
CA GLY A 225 -0.28 -26.08 35.31
C GLY A 225 0.00 -26.29 33.82
N LEU A 226 -0.50 -27.39 33.24
CA LEU A 226 -0.40 -27.68 31.81
C LEU A 226 -1.20 -26.68 30.98
N GLU A 227 -2.43 -26.36 31.39
CA GLU A 227 -3.27 -25.39 30.68
C GLU A 227 -2.68 -23.96 30.75
N ARG A 228 -2.11 -23.56 31.88
CA ARG A 228 -1.39 -22.28 32.00
C ARG A 228 -0.15 -22.23 31.10
N ARG A 229 0.65 -23.29 31.02
CA ARG A 229 1.80 -23.38 30.11
C ARG A 229 1.36 -23.38 28.65
N TYR A 230 0.27 -24.09 28.31
CA TYR A 230 -0.34 -24.08 26.99
C TYR A 230 -0.73 -22.66 26.57
N ARG A 231 -1.53 -21.98 27.39
CA ARG A 231 -1.96 -20.60 27.12
C ARG A 231 -0.76 -19.65 27.00
N SER A 232 0.28 -19.82 27.83
CA SER A 232 1.52 -19.03 27.75
C SER A 232 2.28 -19.24 26.45
N LEU A 233 2.48 -20.50 26.03
CA LEU A 233 3.18 -20.84 24.79
C LEU A 233 2.41 -20.38 23.55
N VAL A 234 1.10 -20.62 23.50
CA VAL A 234 0.22 -20.17 22.41
C VAL A 234 0.21 -18.65 22.33
N SER A 235 0.07 -17.97 23.46
CA SER A 235 0.09 -16.50 23.51
C SER A 235 1.45 -15.93 23.07
N LYS A 236 2.57 -16.56 23.46
CA LYS A 236 3.92 -16.18 23.06
C LYS A 236 4.14 -16.38 21.56
N GLN A 237 3.71 -17.51 21.00
CA GLN A 237 3.83 -17.78 19.55
C GLN A 237 2.93 -16.85 18.74
N TYR A 238 1.69 -16.61 19.19
CA TYR A 238 0.77 -15.68 18.54
C TYR A 238 1.33 -14.26 18.52
N PHE A 239 1.93 -13.81 19.62
CA PHE A 239 2.62 -12.52 19.71
C PHE A 239 3.79 -12.41 18.72
N TYR A 240 4.68 -13.41 18.65
CA TYR A 240 5.79 -13.39 17.69
C TYR A 240 5.33 -13.45 16.23
N ARG A 241 4.27 -14.22 15.95
CA ARG A 241 3.67 -14.25 14.61
C ARG A 241 3.07 -12.89 14.26
N ALA A 242 2.30 -12.30 15.17
CA ALA A 242 1.67 -11.00 14.96
C ALA A 242 2.71 -9.90 14.72
N THR A 243 3.76 -9.85 15.54
CA THR A 243 4.85 -8.88 15.37
C THR A 243 5.59 -9.06 14.06
N ASN A 244 5.83 -10.30 13.62
CA ASN A 244 6.47 -10.57 12.32
C ASN A 244 5.57 -10.24 11.13
N ILE A 245 4.29 -10.67 11.17
CA ILE A 245 3.33 -10.42 10.08
C ILE A 245 3.11 -8.92 9.89
N LEU A 246 2.89 -8.20 10.99
CA LEU A 246 2.66 -6.76 10.97
C LEU A 246 3.95 -5.94 10.92
N GLN A 247 5.12 -6.57 10.94
CA GLN A 247 6.43 -5.91 10.95
C GLN A 247 6.57 -4.85 12.06
N ILE A 248 6.03 -5.13 13.24
CA ILE A 248 6.08 -4.20 14.37
C ILE A 248 7.53 -4.10 14.86
N SER A 249 8.09 -2.88 14.89
CA SER A 249 9.46 -2.66 15.37
C SER A 249 9.57 -2.83 16.89
N GLN A 250 10.79 -3.08 17.37
CA GLN A 250 11.05 -3.10 18.82
C GLN A 250 10.81 -1.74 19.45
N GLU A 251 11.21 -0.66 18.76
CA GLU A 251 11.01 0.73 19.21
C GLU A 251 9.53 1.05 19.44
N LEU A 252 8.65 0.64 18.52
CA LEU A 252 7.21 0.86 18.70
C LEU A 252 6.67 0.05 19.89
N ARG A 253 7.14 -1.18 20.08
CA ARG A 253 6.75 -1.96 21.27
C ARG A 253 7.19 -1.27 22.55
N ASP A 254 8.43 -0.80 22.61
CA ASP A 254 8.96 -0.11 23.79
C ASP A 254 8.22 1.21 24.04
N PHE A 255 7.90 1.94 22.97
CA PHE A 255 7.06 3.14 23.03
C PHE A 255 5.68 2.83 23.62
N MET A 256 5.01 1.77 23.14
CA MET A 256 3.69 1.36 23.64
C MET A 256 3.75 0.78 25.06
N SER A 257 4.86 0.16 25.44
CA SER A 257 5.12 -0.40 26.78
C SER A 257 5.71 0.60 27.79
N SER A 258 5.78 1.88 27.43
CA SER A 258 6.31 2.92 28.33
C SER A 258 5.52 3.03 29.64
N ARG A 259 6.14 3.57 30.70
CA ARG A 259 5.55 3.68 32.04
C ARG A 259 4.19 4.41 32.06
N SER A 260 3.97 5.34 31.14
CA SER A 260 2.67 5.99 30.96
C SER A 260 1.82 5.19 29.99
N PRO A 261 0.59 4.76 30.36
CA PRO A 261 -0.32 4.13 29.42
C PRO A 261 -0.55 5.00 28.19
N ARG A 262 -0.45 4.40 27.01
CA ARG A 262 -0.73 5.06 25.73
C ARG A 262 -2.03 4.49 25.17
N PRO A 263 -3.19 5.08 25.49
CA PRO A 263 -4.46 4.64 24.93
C PRO A 263 -4.41 4.70 23.41
N TYR A 264 -4.92 3.67 22.76
CA TYR A 264 -4.91 3.56 21.32
C TYR A 264 -6.32 3.34 20.76
N CYS A 265 -6.45 3.63 19.46
CA CYS A 265 -7.61 3.24 18.67
C CYS A 265 -7.18 2.60 17.35
N ILE A 266 -8.03 1.74 16.79
CA ILE A 266 -7.80 1.10 15.49
C ILE A 266 -8.89 1.52 14.51
N TRP A 267 -8.53 2.27 13.48
CA TRP A 267 -9.37 2.56 12.33
C TRP A 267 -9.20 1.47 11.27
N SER A 268 -10.28 0.73 10.99
CA SER A 268 -10.30 -0.36 9.99
C SER A 268 -11.61 -0.39 9.20
N SER A 269 -12.35 0.71 9.17
CA SER A 269 -13.63 0.80 8.48
C SER A 269 -13.44 0.98 6.97
N VAL A 270 -14.02 0.10 6.17
CA VAL A 270 -14.03 0.20 4.69
C VAL A 270 -15.33 0.84 4.24
N GLU A 271 -15.34 1.49 3.08
CA GLU A 271 -16.54 2.14 2.51
C GLU A 271 -17.73 1.18 2.39
N ASP A 272 -17.46 -0.10 2.09
CA ASP A 272 -18.49 -1.13 1.89
C ASP A 272 -19.05 -1.72 3.20
N GLY A 273 -18.56 -1.26 4.36
CA GLY A 273 -18.97 -1.80 5.67
C GLY A 273 -18.55 -3.25 5.93
N SER A 274 -17.78 -3.86 5.02
CA SER A 274 -17.28 -5.23 5.19
C SER A 274 -16.24 -5.28 6.31
N SER A 275 -16.40 -6.19 7.27
CA SER A 275 -15.46 -6.42 8.37
C SER A 275 -14.19 -7.20 7.96
N SER A 276 -13.73 -7.03 6.72
CA SER A 276 -12.70 -7.87 6.08
C SER A 276 -11.32 -7.77 6.74
N PHE A 277 -11.00 -6.65 7.41
CA PHE A 277 -9.68 -6.41 8.00
C PHE A 277 -9.50 -6.93 9.45
N THR A 278 -10.37 -7.85 9.88
CA THR A 278 -10.38 -8.34 11.27
C THR A 278 -9.12 -9.11 11.67
N VAL A 279 -8.46 -9.83 10.75
CA VAL A 279 -7.30 -10.66 11.11
C VAL A 279 -6.12 -9.81 11.55
N GLU A 280 -5.70 -8.85 10.74
CA GLU A 280 -4.56 -7.97 11.04
C GLU A 280 -4.86 -7.05 12.22
N ALA A 281 -6.10 -6.55 12.33
CA ALA A 281 -6.53 -5.79 13.49
C ALA A 281 -6.46 -6.62 14.78
N ASN A 282 -6.87 -7.89 14.76
CA ASN A 282 -6.78 -8.78 15.93
C ASN A 282 -5.32 -9.12 16.28
N LEU A 283 -4.45 -9.30 15.28
CA LEU A 283 -3.01 -9.48 15.50
C LEU A 283 -2.42 -8.25 16.19
N LEU A 284 -2.78 -7.05 15.72
CA LEU A 284 -2.32 -5.79 16.31
C LEU A 284 -2.80 -5.66 17.75
N LYS A 285 -4.10 -5.89 18.01
CA LYS A 285 -4.67 -5.87 19.36
C LYS A 285 -3.93 -6.79 20.32
N ALA A 286 -3.64 -8.02 19.90
CA ALA A 286 -2.91 -8.96 20.74
C ALA A 286 -1.48 -8.50 21.08
N VAL A 287 -0.82 -7.78 20.17
CA VAL A 287 0.49 -7.18 20.45
C VAL A 287 0.35 -6.01 21.42
N LEU A 288 -0.62 -5.13 21.20
CA LEU A 288 -0.85 -3.94 22.03
C LEU A 288 -1.33 -4.29 23.45
N GLU A 289 -2.16 -5.33 23.60
CA GLU A 289 -2.55 -5.91 24.89
C GLU A 289 -1.33 -6.40 25.67
N LYS A 290 -0.36 -7.05 25.00
CA LYS A 290 0.91 -7.45 25.62
C LYS A 290 1.78 -6.26 26.01
N CYS A 291 1.66 -5.15 25.28
CA CYS A 291 2.32 -3.89 25.64
C CYS A 291 1.64 -3.19 26.82
N GLY A 292 0.47 -3.63 27.28
CA GLY A 292 -0.29 -2.98 28.35
C GLY A 292 -1.00 -1.69 27.90
N ALA A 293 -1.16 -1.49 26.59
CA ALA A 293 -1.83 -0.32 26.04
C ALA A 293 -3.36 -0.52 26.05
N PRO A 294 -4.16 0.44 26.57
CA PRO A 294 -5.62 0.30 26.59
C PRO A 294 -6.25 0.70 25.25
N ASP A 295 -7.17 -0.14 24.73
CA ASP A 295 -8.04 0.21 23.59
C ASP A 295 -9.17 1.13 24.07
N VAL A 296 -9.26 2.34 23.52
CA VAL A 296 -10.30 3.33 23.88
C VAL A 296 -11.34 3.51 22.78
N GLY A 297 -11.35 2.64 21.76
CA GLY A 297 -12.23 2.78 20.60
C GLY A 297 -12.01 4.12 19.90
N TYR A 298 -13.04 4.70 19.28
CA TYR A 298 -12.92 5.99 18.58
C TYR A 298 -12.97 7.21 19.51
N SER A 299 -12.73 7.03 20.82
CA SER A 299 -12.63 8.15 21.76
C SER A 299 -11.58 9.15 21.32
N ALA A 300 -11.84 10.44 21.57
CA ALA A 300 -10.85 11.49 21.37
C ALA A 300 -9.60 11.19 22.22
N GLU A 301 -9.72 10.60 23.42
CA GLU A 301 -8.60 10.34 24.35
C GLU A 301 -7.47 9.46 23.82
N ALA A 302 -7.64 8.81 22.67
CA ALA A 302 -6.59 8.05 22.01
C ALA A 302 -5.33 8.92 21.81
N ARG A 303 -4.17 8.40 22.24
CA ARG A 303 -2.84 8.99 22.00
C ARG A 303 -2.13 8.34 20.83
N VAL A 304 -2.61 7.18 20.39
CA VAL A 304 -2.06 6.46 19.24
C VAL A 304 -3.21 6.00 18.35
N VAL A 305 -3.17 6.37 17.08
CA VAL A 305 -4.18 5.99 16.08
C VAL A 305 -3.54 5.02 15.11
N PHE A 306 -4.00 3.78 15.09
CA PHE A 306 -3.61 2.80 14.09
C PHE A 306 -4.64 2.77 12.96
N VAL A 307 -4.22 2.97 11.72
CA VAL A 307 -5.04 3.02 10.52
C VAL A 307 -4.70 1.83 9.64
N HIS A 308 -5.66 0.98 9.35
CA HIS A 308 -5.42 -0.14 8.44
C HIS A 308 -5.12 0.40 7.03
N ASN A 309 -4.15 -0.18 6.32
CA ASN A 309 -3.78 0.25 4.96
C ASN A 309 -4.98 0.27 3.99
N GLY A 310 -5.93 -0.65 4.16
CA GLY A 310 -7.18 -0.68 3.40
C GLY A 310 -8.28 0.30 3.84
N ALA A 311 -8.06 1.06 4.91
CA ALA A 311 -9.02 2.04 5.45
C ALA A 311 -8.53 3.49 5.30
N LEU A 312 -7.50 3.73 4.49
CA LEU A 312 -6.96 5.07 4.24
C LEU A 312 -7.98 5.99 3.55
N SER A 313 -8.74 5.49 2.57
CA SER A 313 -9.74 6.28 1.84
C SER A 313 -10.86 6.80 2.74
N THR A 314 -11.19 6.08 3.80
CA THR A 314 -12.24 6.45 4.78
C THR A 314 -11.69 7.17 5.99
N LEU A 315 -10.39 7.46 6.06
CA LEU A 315 -9.77 8.04 7.25
C LEU A 315 -10.40 9.37 7.65
N HIS A 316 -10.86 10.17 6.68
CA HIS A 316 -11.62 11.41 6.91
C HIS A 316 -12.90 11.22 7.76
N LYS A 317 -13.43 9.99 7.86
CA LYS A 317 -14.60 9.66 8.69
C LYS A 317 -14.22 9.35 10.14
N LEU A 318 -12.94 9.30 10.49
CA LEU A 318 -12.49 9.08 11.86
C LEU A 318 -12.91 10.28 12.74
N PRO A 319 -13.66 10.05 13.84
CA PRO A 319 -14.08 11.13 14.72
C PRO A 319 -12.90 11.93 15.29
N ALA A 320 -13.04 13.26 15.26
CA ALA A 320 -12.05 14.21 15.76
C ALA A 320 -10.67 14.10 15.07
N LEU A 321 -10.60 13.66 13.80
CA LEU A 321 -9.33 13.57 13.08
C LEU A 321 -8.63 14.93 12.94
N ALA A 322 -9.36 16.00 12.58
CA ALA A 322 -8.81 17.36 12.51
C ALA A 322 -8.22 17.80 13.86
N GLU A 323 -8.96 17.59 14.96
CA GLU A 323 -8.52 17.89 16.33
C GLU A 323 -7.23 17.14 16.68
N ARG A 324 -7.18 15.83 16.44
CA ARG A 324 -6.01 14.99 16.74
C ARG A 324 -4.77 15.45 15.99
N ARG A 325 -4.91 15.92 14.74
CA ARG A 325 -3.78 16.38 13.94
C ARG A 325 -3.36 17.81 14.29
N GLY A 326 -4.32 18.72 14.40
CA GLY A 326 -4.05 20.16 14.53
C GLY A 326 -3.94 20.69 15.96
N GLN A 327 -4.60 20.06 16.94
CA GLN A 327 -4.65 20.56 18.32
C GLN A 327 -3.88 19.69 19.31
N ARG A 328 -3.59 18.43 18.94
CA ARG A 328 -3.00 17.44 19.84
C ARG A 328 -1.75 16.80 19.25
N SER A 329 -0.66 17.58 19.24
CA SER A 329 0.63 17.16 18.68
C SER A 329 1.21 15.89 19.33
N GLU A 330 0.77 15.54 20.55
CA GLU A 330 1.19 14.32 21.24
C GLU A 330 0.56 13.03 20.69
N VAL A 331 -0.47 13.13 19.84
CA VAL A 331 -1.12 11.98 19.21
C VAL A 331 -0.27 11.50 18.04
N ARG A 332 0.06 10.21 17.99
CA ARG A 332 0.81 9.61 16.87
C ARG A 332 -0.10 8.77 15.99
N PHE A 333 0.14 8.79 14.69
CA PHE A 333 -0.62 8.01 13.72
C PHE A 333 0.28 6.96 13.11
N PHE A 334 -0.23 5.75 12.95
CA PHE A 334 0.48 4.65 12.31
C PHE A 334 -0.44 3.99 11.29
N THR A 335 0.06 3.68 10.10
CA THR A 335 -0.58 2.66 9.27
C THR A 335 -0.24 1.27 9.78
N PHE A 336 -1.06 0.28 9.45
CA PHE A 336 -0.74 -1.13 9.68
C PHE A 336 -1.40 -2.06 8.65
N GLY A 337 -0.89 -3.29 8.57
CA GLY A 337 -1.49 -4.37 7.79
C GLY A 337 -1.11 -4.34 6.30
N THR A 338 -1.87 -5.07 5.51
CA THR A 338 -1.65 -5.24 4.07
C THR A 338 -2.90 -4.80 3.30
N HIS A 339 -2.70 -4.28 2.09
CA HIS A 339 -3.82 -3.97 1.19
C HIS A 339 -3.34 -3.88 -0.25
N GLU A 340 -4.17 -4.34 -1.20
CA GLU A 340 -3.84 -4.37 -2.64
C GLU A 340 -3.67 -2.97 -3.25
N THR A 341 -4.34 -1.94 -2.70
CA THR A 341 -4.22 -0.56 -3.17
C THR A 341 -2.98 0.17 -2.63
N VAL A 342 -2.20 -0.49 -1.77
CA VAL A 342 -1.01 0.08 -1.14
C VAL A 342 0.20 -0.76 -1.56
N SER A 343 1.26 -0.09 -1.99
CA SER A 343 2.49 -0.77 -2.41
C SER A 343 3.06 -1.65 -1.28
N PRO A 344 3.56 -2.87 -1.56
CA PRO A 344 4.02 -3.81 -0.53
C PRO A 344 5.15 -3.31 0.36
N ASP A 345 5.99 -2.40 -0.14
CA ASP A 345 7.02 -1.74 0.66
C ASP A 345 6.41 -0.92 1.81
N ARG A 346 5.17 -0.46 1.68
CA ARG A 346 4.42 0.27 2.72
C ARG A 346 3.55 -0.61 3.61
N TRP A 347 3.60 -1.93 3.44
CA TRP A 347 2.89 -2.84 4.33
C TRP A 347 3.55 -2.91 5.71
N GLY A 348 2.79 -3.41 6.69
CA GLY A 348 3.23 -3.46 8.08
C GLY A 348 3.00 -2.14 8.81
N VAL A 349 3.59 -1.99 10.00
CA VAL A 349 3.37 -0.81 10.86
C VAL A 349 4.35 0.31 10.55
N ARG A 350 3.82 1.48 10.17
CA ARG A 350 4.64 2.66 9.80
C ARG A 350 4.00 3.93 10.35
N GLU A 351 4.81 4.87 10.85
CA GLU A 351 4.30 6.17 11.30
C GLU A 351 3.87 7.02 10.10
N ILE A 352 2.76 7.75 10.25
CA ILE A 352 2.29 8.77 9.32
C ILE A 352 1.93 10.04 10.10
N TYR A 353 1.80 11.15 9.40
CA TYR A 353 1.43 12.47 9.92
C TYR A 353 2.34 12.94 11.08
N PRO A 354 3.68 12.94 10.90
CA PRO A 354 4.60 13.23 11.99
C PRO A 354 4.53 14.71 12.42
N ILE A 355 4.66 15.66 11.49
CA ILE A 355 4.72 17.10 11.80
C ILE A 355 4.32 17.95 10.58
N GLY A 356 4.28 19.28 10.71
CA GLY A 356 4.07 20.17 9.58
C GLY A 356 2.65 20.15 9.01
N GLY A 357 2.48 20.64 7.78
CA GLY A 357 1.18 20.59 7.13
C GLY A 357 1.14 21.06 5.68
N ILE A 358 0.00 20.79 5.05
CA ILE A 358 -0.33 21.23 3.70
C ILE A 358 -1.46 22.26 3.78
N ILE A 359 -1.33 23.36 3.06
CA ILE A 359 -2.33 24.43 2.99
C ILE A 359 -2.90 24.56 1.57
N THR A 360 -4.21 24.75 1.46
CA THR A 360 -4.86 25.26 0.25
C THR A 360 -5.88 26.36 0.58
N PHE A 361 -6.52 26.94 -0.42
CA PHE A 361 -7.27 28.19 -0.29
C PHE A 361 -8.63 28.12 -0.98
N THR A 362 -9.66 28.73 -0.39
CA THR A 362 -10.94 28.93 -1.05
C THR A 362 -10.87 30.10 -2.04
N PRO A 363 -11.72 30.12 -3.08
CA PRO A 363 -11.80 31.27 -3.98
C PRO A 363 -12.17 32.56 -3.23
N SER A 364 -13.06 32.45 -2.24
CA SER A 364 -13.48 33.58 -1.41
C SER A 364 -12.31 34.15 -0.60
N ALA A 365 -11.40 33.32 -0.08
CA ALA A 365 -10.23 33.81 0.64
C ALA A 365 -9.37 34.72 -0.24
N LEU A 366 -9.10 34.30 -1.49
CA LEU A 366 -8.34 35.08 -2.46
C LEU A 366 -9.03 36.40 -2.86
N LEU A 367 -10.37 36.42 -2.89
CA LEU A 367 -11.15 37.61 -3.24
C LEU A 367 -11.27 38.61 -2.08
N ASN A 368 -11.48 38.13 -0.86
CA ASN A 368 -11.75 38.99 0.29
C ASN A 368 -10.47 39.56 0.91
N ASP A 369 -9.39 38.78 0.94
CA ASP A 369 -8.12 39.19 1.52
C ASP A 369 -6.92 38.68 0.69
N PRO A 370 -6.70 39.23 -0.51
CA PRO A 370 -5.59 38.82 -1.37
C PRO A 370 -4.22 39.09 -0.72
N PHE A 371 -4.10 40.13 0.10
CA PHE A 371 -2.81 40.48 0.71
C PHE A 371 -2.45 39.53 1.86
N GLY A 372 -3.37 39.27 2.79
CA GLY A 372 -3.12 38.32 3.88
C GLY A 372 -2.90 36.90 3.37
N VAL A 373 -3.62 36.48 2.31
CA VAL A 373 -3.37 35.18 1.68
C VAL A 373 -1.99 35.12 1.02
N TYR A 374 -1.57 36.16 0.31
CA TYR A 374 -0.23 36.23 -0.28
C TYR A 374 0.89 36.21 0.79
N GLU A 375 0.72 36.96 1.88
CA GLU A 375 1.66 36.95 3.01
C GLU A 375 1.75 35.57 3.65
N LEU A 376 0.61 34.90 3.84
CA LEU A 376 0.57 33.54 4.37
C LEU A 376 1.26 32.55 3.44
N MET A 377 0.99 32.58 2.13
CA MET A 377 1.69 31.74 1.16
C MET A 377 3.21 31.99 1.23
N THR A 378 3.63 33.26 1.30
CA THR A 378 5.05 33.61 1.42
C THR A 378 5.65 33.03 2.70
N LYS A 379 4.95 33.11 3.85
CA LYS A 379 5.39 32.47 5.10
C LYS A 379 5.52 30.96 4.93
N VAL A 380 4.51 30.29 4.35
CA VAL A 380 4.55 28.84 4.09
C VAL A 380 5.75 28.46 3.24
N THR A 381 6.02 29.17 2.15
CA THR A 381 7.15 28.88 1.25
C THR A 381 8.52 29.04 1.91
N ASN A 382 8.61 29.84 2.98
CA ASN A 382 9.82 29.99 3.78
C ASN A 382 9.91 28.98 4.93
N HIS A 383 8.88 28.17 5.15
CA HIS A 383 8.77 27.26 6.28
C HIS A 383 9.16 25.82 5.87
N PRO A 384 10.14 25.17 6.52
CA PRO A 384 10.69 23.88 6.06
C PRO A 384 9.76 22.67 6.20
N LEU A 385 8.71 22.79 7.02
CA LEU A 385 7.75 21.71 7.31
C LEU A 385 6.36 21.94 6.71
N TRP A 386 6.19 22.98 5.90
CA TRP A 386 4.87 23.34 5.38
C TRP A 386 4.95 23.60 3.89
N GLU A 387 3.90 23.17 3.19
CA GLU A 387 3.75 23.41 1.76
C GLU A 387 2.36 23.95 1.48
N CYS A 388 2.21 24.66 0.36
CA CYS A 388 0.89 25.07 -0.09
C CYS A 388 0.71 24.91 -1.59
N TYR A 389 -0.56 24.71 -1.98
CA TYR A 389 -0.95 24.56 -3.37
C TYR A 389 -2.29 25.20 -3.63
N LEU A 390 -2.54 25.51 -4.90
CA LEU A 390 -3.81 26.05 -5.38
C LEU A 390 -4.48 25.06 -6.31
N LEU A 391 -5.77 24.83 -6.12
CA LEU A 391 -6.54 24.07 -7.09
C LEU A 391 -6.67 24.89 -8.39
N PRO A 392 -6.47 24.29 -9.58
CA PRO A 392 -6.63 25.01 -10.84
C PRO A 392 -8.01 25.63 -11.05
N SER A 393 -9.08 25.01 -10.54
CA SER A 393 -10.43 25.57 -10.57
C SER A 393 -10.56 26.84 -9.70
N VAL A 394 -9.92 26.86 -8.53
CA VAL A 394 -9.87 28.03 -7.63
C VAL A 394 -9.17 29.21 -8.30
N LEU A 395 -8.00 28.96 -8.87
CA LEU A 395 -7.25 30.00 -9.60
C LEU A 395 -7.99 30.46 -10.86
N GLY A 396 -8.64 29.54 -11.58
CA GLY A 396 -9.46 29.83 -12.75
C GLY A 396 -10.67 30.71 -12.43
N PHE A 397 -11.39 30.42 -11.34
CA PHE A 397 -12.49 31.24 -10.84
C PHE A 397 -12.01 32.64 -10.47
N TYR A 398 -10.94 32.73 -9.68
CA TYR A 398 -10.35 34.00 -9.24
C TYR A 398 -9.97 34.88 -10.43
N CYS A 399 -9.29 34.30 -11.44
CA CYS A 399 -8.94 35.00 -12.68
C CYS A 399 -10.18 35.46 -13.47
N GLN A 400 -11.23 34.64 -13.53
CA GLN A 400 -12.45 34.99 -14.25
C GLN A 400 -13.20 36.16 -13.61
N ILE A 401 -13.28 36.22 -12.28
CA ILE A 401 -13.91 37.34 -11.56
C ILE A 401 -13.14 38.64 -11.82
N LEU A 402 -11.81 38.63 -11.68
CA LEU A 402 -10.98 39.83 -11.86
C LEU A 402 -10.99 40.36 -13.31
N ARG A 403 -11.13 39.49 -14.31
CA ARG A 403 -11.32 39.91 -15.72
C ARG A 403 -12.70 40.53 -15.97
N GLY A 404 -13.68 40.24 -15.14
CA GLY A 404 -15.06 40.73 -15.28
C GLY A 404 -15.29 42.12 -14.71
N ASP A 405 -14.59 42.48 -13.62
CA ASP A 405 -14.82 43.73 -12.91
C ASP A 405 -14.07 44.93 -13.53
N HIS A 406 -12.74 44.90 -13.74
CA HIS A 406 -11.98 45.89 -14.53
C HIS A 406 -10.55 45.38 -14.83
N GLU A 407 -9.95 45.72 -15.99
CA GLU A 407 -8.54 45.33 -16.31
C GLU A 407 -7.52 45.77 -15.25
N SER A 408 -7.83 46.82 -14.48
CA SER A 408 -7.00 47.35 -13.39
C SER A 408 -6.79 46.37 -12.23
N ASP A 409 -7.70 45.40 -12.02
CA ASP A 409 -7.65 44.48 -10.87
C ASP A 409 -6.76 43.26 -11.12
N LEU A 410 -6.27 43.09 -12.36
CA LEU A 410 -5.27 42.07 -12.69
C LEU A 410 -3.93 42.29 -11.98
N SER A 411 -3.65 43.49 -11.45
CA SER A 411 -2.47 43.71 -10.62
C SER A 411 -2.52 42.93 -9.30
N LEU A 412 -3.72 42.61 -8.78
CA LEU A 412 -3.88 41.81 -7.57
C LEU A 412 -3.50 40.34 -7.77
N LEU A 413 -3.54 39.86 -9.02
CA LEU A 413 -3.03 38.53 -9.36
C LEU A 413 -1.51 38.48 -9.25
N SER A 414 -0.82 39.55 -9.65
CA SER A 414 0.65 39.58 -9.85
C SER A 414 1.49 38.97 -8.72
N PRO A 415 1.20 39.17 -7.42
CA PRO A 415 1.98 38.55 -6.35
C PRO A 415 1.81 37.04 -6.32
N PHE A 416 0.60 36.53 -6.50
CA PHE A 416 0.33 35.09 -6.61
C PHE A 416 0.98 34.48 -7.84
N LEU A 417 0.98 35.20 -8.96
CA LEU A 417 1.60 34.73 -10.19
C LEU A 417 3.10 34.51 -9.98
N LYS A 418 3.74 35.47 -9.31
CA LYS A 418 5.16 35.36 -9.00
C LYS A 418 5.48 34.14 -8.14
N LEU A 419 4.66 33.84 -7.13
CA LEU A 419 4.86 32.64 -6.31
C LEU A 419 4.75 31.35 -7.12
N VAL A 420 3.88 31.31 -8.12
CA VAL A 420 3.74 30.16 -9.00
C VAL A 420 4.87 30.09 -10.04
N GLU A 421 5.26 31.22 -10.63
CA GLU A 421 6.39 31.31 -11.57
C GLU A 421 7.72 30.91 -10.92
N ASP A 422 7.94 31.30 -9.66
CA ASP A 422 9.11 30.94 -8.87
C ASP A 422 9.10 29.46 -8.44
N GLY A 423 8.00 28.74 -8.69
CA GLY A 423 7.82 27.34 -8.31
C GLY A 423 7.51 27.14 -6.82
N SER A 424 7.28 28.22 -6.08
CA SER A 424 7.00 28.22 -4.64
C SER A 424 5.58 27.75 -4.33
N VAL A 425 4.63 27.96 -5.24
CA VAL A 425 3.24 27.48 -5.11
C VAL A 425 2.83 26.76 -6.39
N ALA A 426 2.32 25.55 -6.28
CA ALA A 426 1.93 24.75 -7.44
C ALA A 426 0.41 24.79 -7.69
N PRO A 427 -0.04 25.06 -8.93
CA PRO A 427 -1.44 24.87 -9.32
C PRO A 427 -1.68 23.38 -9.65
N LEU A 428 -2.15 22.62 -8.67
CA LEU A 428 -2.33 21.17 -8.78
C LEU A 428 -3.57 20.67 -8.04
N TRP A 429 -3.94 19.43 -8.33
CA TRP A 429 -4.86 18.64 -7.53
C TRP A 429 -4.17 17.36 -7.07
N SER A 430 -4.74 16.70 -6.06
CA SER A 430 -4.24 15.44 -5.52
C SER A 430 -4.06 14.37 -6.61
N PRO A 431 -2.96 13.61 -6.57
CA PRO A 431 -2.79 12.45 -7.43
C PRO A 431 -3.98 11.48 -7.31
N PRO A 432 -4.39 10.83 -8.40
CA PRO A 432 -5.47 9.85 -8.36
C PRO A 432 -5.10 8.69 -7.44
N SER A 433 -6.05 8.28 -6.60
CA SER A 433 -5.84 7.13 -5.71
C SER A 433 -5.66 5.81 -6.48
N PRO A 434 -4.82 4.88 -6.00
CA PRO A 434 -4.67 3.55 -6.60
C PRO A 434 -6.01 2.82 -6.66
N GLY A 435 -6.40 2.34 -7.84
CA GLY A 435 -7.69 1.71 -8.12
C GLY A 435 -7.88 1.32 -9.58
N ARG A 436 -9.05 0.78 -9.95
CA ARG A 436 -9.31 0.23 -11.30
C ARG A 436 -9.15 1.24 -12.45
N SER A 437 -9.30 2.53 -12.18
CA SER A 437 -9.12 3.62 -13.15
C SER A 437 -7.81 4.38 -12.97
N PHE A 438 -6.90 3.89 -12.13
CA PHE A 438 -5.65 4.56 -11.76
C PHE A 438 -4.79 4.91 -12.97
N LEU A 439 -4.60 3.98 -13.91
CA LEU A 439 -3.73 4.22 -15.07
C LEU A 439 -4.22 5.39 -15.94
N GLN A 440 -5.54 5.52 -16.14
CA GLN A 440 -6.09 6.61 -16.94
C GLN A 440 -6.04 7.95 -16.19
N GLY A 441 -6.41 7.95 -14.91
CA GLY A 441 -6.31 9.16 -14.09
C GLY A 441 -4.87 9.64 -13.94
N GLN A 442 -3.94 8.70 -13.73
CA GLN A 442 -2.53 8.99 -13.50
C GLN A 442 -1.89 9.63 -14.72
N ALA A 443 -2.16 9.10 -15.92
CA ALA A 443 -1.68 9.71 -17.16
C ALA A 443 -2.15 11.16 -17.28
N SER A 444 -3.45 11.43 -17.10
CA SER A 444 -3.98 12.80 -17.19
C SER A 444 -3.42 13.76 -16.13
N TRP A 445 -3.14 13.25 -14.92
CA TRP A 445 -2.53 14.03 -13.85
C TRP A 445 -1.05 14.35 -14.14
N VAL A 446 -0.30 13.36 -14.63
CA VAL A 446 1.09 13.55 -15.06
C VAL A 446 1.17 14.51 -16.24
N ASP A 447 0.29 14.34 -17.25
CA ASP A 447 0.22 15.23 -18.41
C ASP A 447 -0.06 16.67 -17.97
N TRP A 448 -1.02 16.89 -17.05
CA TRP A 448 -1.25 18.20 -16.47
C TRP A 448 0.00 18.77 -15.81
N LEU A 449 0.68 17.99 -14.97
CA LEU A 449 1.88 18.46 -14.27
C LEU A 449 2.99 18.85 -15.24
N LEU A 450 3.25 18.02 -16.26
CA LEU A 450 4.26 18.28 -17.29
C LEU A 450 3.91 19.49 -18.15
N GLU A 451 2.65 19.63 -18.56
CA GLU A 451 2.18 20.78 -19.33
C GLU A 451 2.29 22.07 -18.51
N THR A 452 1.84 22.04 -17.26
CA THR A 452 1.80 23.22 -16.39
C THR A 452 3.20 23.71 -16.01
N GLN A 453 4.15 22.79 -15.80
CA GLN A 453 5.55 23.15 -15.53
C GLN A 453 6.30 23.71 -16.75
N SER A 454 5.85 23.39 -17.97
CA SER A 454 6.52 23.80 -19.21
C SER A 454 5.89 25.02 -19.88
N GLN A 455 4.68 25.41 -19.49
CA GLN A 455 3.94 26.51 -20.08
C GLN A 455 4.35 27.87 -19.51
N PRO A 456 4.41 28.93 -20.35
CA PRO A 456 4.40 30.30 -19.88
C PRO A 456 3.19 30.57 -19.00
N PHE A 457 3.37 31.39 -17.98
CA PHE A 457 2.36 31.65 -16.97
C PHE A 457 0.97 32.11 -17.52
N PRO A 458 0.87 33.00 -18.53
CA PRO A 458 -0.43 33.36 -19.12
C PRO A 458 -1.20 32.16 -19.71
N ASP A 459 -0.50 31.21 -20.30
CA ASP A 459 -1.09 30.00 -20.89
C ASP A 459 -1.56 29.04 -19.81
N MET A 460 -0.82 28.98 -18.69
CA MET A 460 -1.21 28.20 -17.51
C MET A 460 -2.46 28.78 -16.83
N LEU A 461 -2.55 30.11 -16.68
CA LEU A 461 -3.79 30.74 -16.20
C LEU A 461 -4.98 30.43 -17.11
N GLU A 462 -4.81 30.50 -18.43
CA GLU A 462 -5.89 30.18 -19.35
C GLU A 462 -6.28 28.70 -19.25
N SER A 463 -5.32 27.81 -18.99
CA SER A 463 -5.57 26.41 -18.66
C SER A 463 -6.37 26.25 -17.37
N CYS A 464 -6.05 27.00 -16.30
CA CYS A 464 -6.84 27.03 -15.06
C CYS A 464 -8.27 27.54 -15.30
N VAL A 465 -8.44 28.64 -16.06
CA VAL A 465 -9.76 29.16 -16.45
C VAL A 465 -10.55 28.13 -17.26
N ARG A 466 -9.90 27.39 -18.15
CA ARG A 466 -10.51 26.29 -18.90
C ARG A 466 -10.98 25.16 -17.98
N VAL A 467 -10.16 24.74 -17.01
CA VAL A 467 -10.53 23.74 -16.00
C VAL A 467 -11.74 24.20 -15.20
N PHE A 468 -11.75 25.45 -14.74
CA PHE A 468 -12.89 26.04 -14.05
C PHE A 468 -14.16 26.00 -14.91
N LYS A 469 -14.11 26.54 -16.14
CA LYS A 469 -15.26 26.56 -17.04
C LYS A 469 -15.78 25.16 -17.34
N GLN A 470 -14.90 24.19 -17.60
CA GLN A 470 -15.29 22.81 -17.88
C GLN A 470 -16.06 22.16 -16.72
N LYS A 471 -15.75 22.50 -15.47
CA LYS A 471 -16.41 21.94 -14.28
C LYS A 471 -17.68 22.71 -13.89
N TYR A 472 -17.69 24.03 -14.09
CA TYR A 472 -18.65 24.93 -13.44
C TYR A 472 -19.50 25.79 -14.39
N SER A 473 -19.29 25.75 -15.72
CA SER A 473 -20.06 26.59 -16.66
C SER A 473 -21.57 26.35 -16.61
N ASP A 474 -21.97 25.12 -16.32
CA ASP A 474 -23.37 24.69 -16.31
C ASP A 474 -24.01 24.82 -14.92
N ILE A 475 -23.25 25.26 -13.91
CA ILE A 475 -23.68 25.40 -12.52
C ILE A 475 -24.02 26.88 -12.25
N PRO A 476 -25.16 27.20 -11.61
CA PRO A 476 -25.50 28.56 -11.22
C PRO A 476 -24.42 29.19 -10.34
N VAL A 477 -24.11 30.48 -10.55
CA VAL A 477 -23.04 31.20 -9.80
C VAL A 477 -23.20 31.08 -8.28
N SER A 478 -24.44 31.08 -7.77
CA SER A 478 -24.73 30.88 -6.34
C SER A 478 -24.23 29.53 -5.79
N ASP A 479 -24.19 28.51 -6.64
CA ASP A 479 -23.88 27.14 -6.27
C ASP A 479 -22.43 26.77 -6.62
N GLN A 480 -21.75 27.58 -7.44
CA GLN A 480 -20.36 27.35 -7.84
C GLN A 480 -19.43 27.29 -6.63
N LEU A 481 -19.54 28.25 -5.70
CA LEU A 481 -18.70 28.30 -4.50
C LEU A 481 -18.88 27.05 -3.62
N LEU A 482 -20.12 26.64 -3.35
CA LEU A 482 -20.42 25.42 -2.58
C LEU A 482 -19.86 24.15 -3.25
N ASN A 483 -19.94 24.06 -4.58
CA ASN A 483 -19.37 22.92 -5.30
C ASN A 483 -17.83 22.95 -5.33
N MET A 484 -17.20 24.13 -5.28
CA MET A 484 -15.76 24.26 -5.13
C MET A 484 -15.29 23.94 -3.71
N GLU A 485 -16.05 24.29 -2.67
CA GLU A 485 -15.78 23.86 -1.29
C GLU A 485 -15.75 22.32 -1.18
N ALA A 486 -16.73 21.64 -1.80
CA ALA A 486 -16.78 20.19 -1.85
C ALA A 486 -15.61 19.59 -2.67
N GLU A 487 -15.20 20.26 -3.76
CA GLU A 487 -14.01 19.89 -4.52
C GLU A 487 -12.74 19.96 -3.67
N ILE A 488 -12.52 21.09 -2.98
CA ILE A 488 -11.36 21.33 -2.11
C ILE A 488 -11.31 20.28 -0.99
N ALA A 489 -12.44 20.02 -0.32
CA ALA A 489 -12.51 19.03 0.74
C ALA A 489 -12.16 17.63 0.23
N LYS A 490 -12.74 17.23 -0.91
CA LYS A 490 -12.45 15.94 -1.54
C LYS A 490 -10.99 15.83 -1.96
N ASP A 491 -10.43 16.89 -2.55
CA ASP A 491 -9.05 16.90 -3.02
C ASP A 491 -8.07 16.77 -1.86
N MET A 492 -8.25 17.56 -0.81
CA MET A 492 -7.40 17.49 0.39
C MET A 492 -7.54 16.15 1.12
N CYS A 493 -8.75 15.56 1.12
CA CYS A 493 -8.97 14.22 1.64
C CYS A 493 -8.26 13.12 0.86
N SER A 494 -8.06 13.32 -0.46
CA SER A 494 -7.24 12.44 -1.29
C SER A 494 -5.75 12.72 -1.08
N MET A 495 -5.36 13.99 -1.00
CA MET A 495 -3.99 14.45 -0.79
C MET A 495 -3.37 13.86 0.47
N GLN A 496 -4.09 13.86 1.59
CA GLN A 496 -3.60 13.32 2.86
C GLN A 496 -3.29 11.81 2.82
N THR A 497 -3.85 11.07 1.87
CA THR A 497 -3.60 9.62 1.77
C THR A 497 -2.42 9.29 0.86
N GLN A 498 -1.85 10.28 0.17
CA GLN A 498 -0.70 10.10 -0.70
C GLN A 498 0.54 9.77 0.13
N PRO A 499 1.33 8.76 -0.25
CA PRO A 499 2.47 8.30 0.56
C PRO A 499 3.44 9.41 0.98
N SER A 500 3.96 10.17 0.02
CA SER A 500 4.91 11.26 0.29
C SER A 500 4.31 12.35 1.19
N ILE A 501 3.01 12.60 1.07
CA ILE A 501 2.34 13.61 1.89
C ILE A 501 2.08 13.08 3.30
N ALA A 502 1.58 11.86 3.42
CA ALA A 502 1.29 11.24 4.71
C ALA A 502 2.55 10.97 5.54
N ASP A 503 3.67 10.68 4.89
CA ASP A 503 4.92 10.37 5.57
C ASP A 503 5.60 11.64 6.14
N GLU A 504 5.28 12.82 5.60
CA GLU A 504 5.95 14.09 5.95
C GLU A 504 5.06 15.09 6.69
N TYR A 505 3.78 15.20 6.31
CA TYR A 505 2.90 16.29 6.74
C TYR A 505 1.76 15.81 7.64
N ARG A 506 1.54 16.53 8.74
CA ARG A 506 0.54 16.20 9.76
C ARG A 506 -0.78 16.93 9.55
N ARG A 507 -0.73 18.23 9.31
CA ARG A 507 -1.90 19.11 9.28
C ARG A 507 -2.37 19.35 7.86
N PHE A 508 -3.68 19.50 7.68
CA PHE A 508 -4.29 19.68 6.37
C PHE A 508 -5.31 20.79 6.48
N VAL A 509 -4.93 21.95 5.95
CA VAL A 509 -5.54 23.24 6.26
C VAL A 509 -6.13 23.85 5.01
N VAL A 510 -7.35 24.35 5.12
CA VAL A 510 -8.01 25.15 4.10
C VAL A 510 -8.21 26.56 4.64
N ILE A 511 -7.63 27.53 3.93
CA ILE A 511 -7.78 28.95 4.25
C ILE A 511 -9.04 29.47 3.57
N LYS A 512 -9.97 29.93 4.39
CA LYS A 512 -11.31 30.39 4.00
C LYS A 512 -11.48 31.89 4.27
N ALA A 513 -12.46 32.51 3.62
CA ALA A 513 -12.82 33.89 3.93
C ALA A 513 -13.53 34.01 5.28
N PRO A 514 -13.42 35.16 5.98
CA PRO A 514 -14.22 35.43 7.18
C PRO A 514 -15.74 35.37 6.93
N SER A 515 -16.17 35.65 5.69
CA SER A 515 -17.59 35.57 5.27
C SER A 515 -18.13 34.14 5.17
N GLU A 516 -17.26 33.12 5.08
CA GLU A 516 -17.65 31.70 4.98
C GLU A 516 -17.93 31.13 6.37
N THR A 517 -18.95 31.67 7.06
CA THR A 517 -19.30 31.30 8.44
C THR A 517 -20.06 29.98 8.54
N HIS A 518 -20.56 29.44 7.42
CA HIS A 518 -21.25 28.15 7.36
C HIS A 518 -20.28 26.96 7.51
N ILE A 519 -18.98 27.19 7.28
CA ILE A 519 -17.94 26.16 7.37
C ILE A 519 -17.36 26.15 8.78
N GLY A 520 -17.62 25.07 9.52
CA GLY A 520 -17.00 24.81 10.81
C GLY A 520 -15.50 24.55 10.71
N TRP A 521 -14.75 24.77 11.79
CA TRP A 521 -13.30 24.62 11.82
C TRP A 521 -12.81 23.19 11.50
N ASP A 522 -13.64 22.18 11.78
CA ASP A 522 -13.36 20.74 11.61
C ASP A 522 -14.17 20.09 10.46
N HIS A 523 -14.64 20.90 9.50
CA HIS A 523 -15.45 20.44 8.38
C HIS A 523 -14.71 19.37 7.53
N GLU A 524 -15.37 18.22 7.30
CA GLU A 524 -14.82 17.07 6.57
C GLU A 524 -13.47 16.56 7.11
N ALA A 525 -13.26 16.68 8.43
CA ALA A 525 -12.02 16.30 9.12
C ALA A 525 -10.75 17.07 8.65
N LEU A 526 -10.94 18.22 8.03
CA LEU A 526 -9.91 19.19 7.68
C LEU A 526 -9.93 20.36 8.65
N GLU A 527 -8.83 21.10 8.73
CA GLU A 527 -8.75 22.34 9.50
C GLU A 527 -9.14 23.53 8.61
N TRP A 528 -10.16 24.30 9.00
CA TRP A 528 -10.60 25.48 8.24
C TRP A 528 -10.38 26.76 9.05
N TYR A 529 -9.50 27.63 8.57
CA TYR A 529 -9.15 28.90 9.23
C TYR A 529 -9.22 30.08 8.27
N THR A 530 -9.36 31.28 8.80
CA THR A 530 -9.02 32.50 8.04
C THR A 530 -7.49 32.66 7.98
N ALA A 531 -6.99 33.54 7.11
CA ALA A 531 -5.56 33.82 7.05
C ALA A 531 -5.03 34.36 8.40
N ASP A 532 -5.81 35.21 9.07
CA ASP A 532 -5.47 35.82 10.37
C ASP A 532 -5.53 34.83 11.54
N ASP A 533 -6.48 33.87 11.52
CA ASP A 533 -6.66 32.92 12.61
C ASP A 533 -5.67 31.74 12.55
N PHE A 534 -4.98 31.56 11.42
CA PHE A 534 -4.09 30.42 11.22
C PHE A 534 -2.79 30.56 12.02
N ASP A 535 -2.43 29.48 12.73
CA ASP A 535 -1.17 29.36 13.48
C ASP A 535 -0.47 28.05 13.11
N PHE A 536 0.84 28.11 12.83
CA PHE A 536 1.72 26.97 12.53
C PHE A 536 1.90 26.04 13.75
N LYS A 537 1.86 26.59 14.97
CA LYS A 537 2.04 25.88 16.26
C LYS A 537 3.39 25.17 16.45
N ASP A 538 4.45 25.69 15.83
CA ASP A 538 5.81 25.13 15.90
C ASP A 538 6.88 26.14 16.32
N ASP A 539 6.48 27.35 16.72
CA ASP A 539 7.35 28.46 17.13
C ASP A 539 8.39 28.89 16.06
N TYR A 540 8.26 28.47 14.79
CA TYR A 540 9.25 28.73 13.75
C TYR A 540 9.37 30.21 13.41
N PHE A 541 8.22 30.84 13.14
CA PHE A 541 8.14 32.29 13.11
C PHE A 541 8.04 32.75 14.55
N LEU A 542 9.12 33.33 15.08
CA LEU A 542 9.06 34.06 16.34
C LEU A 542 7.87 35.01 16.21
N LYS A 543 6.93 34.95 17.18
CA LYS A 543 5.94 36.03 17.34
C LYS A 543 6.76 37.30 17.32
N GLU A 544 6.61 38.11 16.28
CA GLU A 544 7.33 39.36 16.13
C GLU A 544 7.32 40.04 17.49
N GLU A 545 8.49 40.49 17.95
CA GLU A 545 8.57 41.31 19.16
C GLU A 545 7.64 42.51 18.93
N ILE A 546 6.42 42.40 19.45
CA ILE A 546 5.39 43.44 19.37
C ILE A 546 5.90 44.60 20.22
N GLU A 547 6.54 45.57 19.58
CA GLU A 547 6.56 46.97 20.03
C GLU A 547 5.59 47.81 19.19
#